data_AF-A0ABD6IGG0-F1
#
_entry.id   AF-A0ABD6IGG0-F1
#
_cell.length_a   1.000
_cell.length_b   1.000
_cell.length_c   1.000
_cell.angle_alpha   90.00
_cell.angle_beta   90.00
_cell.angle_gamma   90.00
#
_symmetry.space_group_name_H-M   'P 1'
#
loop_
_entity.id
_entity.type
_entity.pdbx_description
1 polymer ?
#
loop_
_entity_poly.entity_id
_entity_poly.type
_entity_poly.pdbx_seq_one_letter_code
_entity_poly.pdbx_strand_id
1 'polypeptide(L)'
;MPESVPVRCPACRRAHVYTAPAYPCACGTPAVVRLDRVAAPVVAGDRSWDDEWIGAVCAVCGRLNHWPRPELGCPCGTVLWIPALETAPGLDLGAGPRAQPSPAHAEPSPTYTEPSPARAEPSP
;
A
#
# COMPACT_ATOMS: atom_id res chain seq x y z
N MET A 1 -15.72 -0.72 18.64
CA MET A 1 -16.60 -0.75 17.44
C MET A 1 -15.74 -0.42 16.24
N PRO A 2 -15.77 -1.21 15.15
CA PRO A 2 -15.14 -0.82 13.90
C PRO A 2 -15.82 0.44 13.36
N GLU A 3 -15.04 1.32 12.74
CA GLU A 3 -15.53 2.58 12.18
C GLU A 3 -16.17 2.32 10.82
N SER A 4 -17.42 2.77 10.63
CA SER A 4 -18.13 2.69 9.35
C SER A 4 -18.42 4.09 8.80
N VAL A 5 -18.19 4.28 7.51
CA VAL A 5 -18.39 5.58 6.83
C VAL A 5 -19.19 5.41 5.54
N PRO A 6 -20.12 6.34 5.23
CA PRO A 6 -20.77 6.37 3.94
C PRO A 6 -19.80 6.86 2.86
N VAL A 7 -19.72 6.13 1.76
CA VAL A 7 -18.82 6.40 0.63
C VAL A 7 -19.67 6.53 -0.62
N ARG A 8 -19.49 7.60 -1.40
CA ARG A 8 -20.11 7.74 -2.72
C ARG A 8 -19.07 7.57 -3.80
N CYS A 9 -19.31 6.66 -4.74
CA CYS A 9 -18.43 6.47 -5.88
C CYS A 9 -18.44 7.72 -6.77
N PRO A 10 -17.28 8.36 -7.07
CA PRO A 10 -17.23 9.51 -7.97
C PRO A 10 -17.60 9.15 -9.41
N ALA A 11 -17.37 7.90 -9.85
CA ALA A 11 -17.68 7.45 -11.21
C ALA A 11 -19.18 7.18 -11.44
N CYS A 12 -19.83 6.39 -10.58
CA CYS A 12 -21.23 5.97 -10.77
C CYS A 12 -22.22 6.57 -9.75
N ARG A 13 -21.73 7.38 -8.80
CA ARG A 13 -22.51 8.07 -7.75
C ARG A 13 -23.27 7.16 -6.77
N ARG A 14 -23.07 5.84 -6.86
CA ARG A 14 -23.67 4.86 -5.95
C ARG A 14 -23.10 5.02 -4.55
N ALA A 15 -23.98 4.90 -3.56
CA ALA A 15 -23.62 4.94 -2.15
C ALA A 15 -23.23 3.54 -1.66
N HIS A 16 -22.19 3.48 -0.85
CA HIS A 16 -21.64 2.31 -0.21
C HIS A 16 -21.40 2.61 1.27
N VAL A 17 -21.28 1.56 2.07
CA VAL A 17 -20.80 1.65 3.44
C VAL A 17 -19.47 0.92 3.48
N TYR A 18 -18.41 1.63 3.89
CA TYR A 18 -17.11 1.04 4.14
C TYR A 18 -16.92 0.89 5.65
N THR A 19 -16.47 -0.28 6.09
CA THR A 19 -16.14 -0.55 7.49
C THR A 19 -14.65 -0.85 7.60
N ALA A 20 -13.93 -0.03 8.36
CA ALA A 20 -12.49 -0.18 8.52
C ALA A 20 -12.16 -1.53 9.18
N PRO A 21 -11.26 -2.34 8.59
CA PRO A 21 -10.75 -3.54 9.23
C PRO A 21 -9.96 -3.19 10.50
N ALA A 22 -10.04 -4.08 11.48
CA ALA A 22 -9.20 -4.02 12.68
C ALA A 22 -8.00 -4.95 12.47
N TYR A 23 -6.80 -4.41 12.67
CA TYR A 23 -5.57 -5.15 12.44
C TYR A 23 -4.89 -5.54 13.77
N PRO A 24 -4.24 -6.71 13.85
CA PRO A 24 -3.64 -7.16 15.10
C PRO A 24 -2.39 -6.33 15.46
N CYS A 25 -2.39 -5.64 16.60
CA CYS A 25 -1.16 -5.04 17.12
C CYS A 25 -0.40 -6.04 18.00
N ALA A 26 0.93 -5.95 18.03
CA ALA A 26 1.79 -6.78 18.89
C ALA A 26 1.47 -6.69 20.39
N CYS A 27 0.79 -5.62 20.86
CA CYS A 27 0.32 -5.50 22.24
C CYS A 27 -0.93 -6.33 22.55
N GLY A 28 -1.51 -7.02 21.56
CA GLY A 28 -2.73 -7.82 21.69
C GLY A 28 -4.03 -7.03 21.50
N THR A 29 -3.98 -5.69 21.44
CA THR A 29 -5.15 -4.87 21.13
C THR A 29 -5.25 -4.60 19.63
N PRO A 30 -6.40 -4.81 18.97
CA PRO A 30 -6.56 -4.48 17.56
C PRO A 30 -6.36 -2.98 17.31
N ALA A 31 -5.45 -2.63 16.40
CA ALA A 31 -5.29 -1.29 15.87
C ALA A 31 -6.40 -1.02 14.86
N VAL A 32 -7.19 0.03 15.10
CA VAL A 32 -8.25 0.47 14.19
C VAL A 32 -7.73 1.66 13.39
N VAL A 33 -7.75 1.53 12.07
CA VAL A 33 -7.48 2.67 11.17
C VAL A 33 -8.60 3.67 11.34
N ARG A 34 -8.23 4.92 11.65
CA ARG A 34 -9.19 6.03 11.75
C ARG A 34 -9.43 6.59 10.37
N LEU A 35 -10.69 6.63 9.95
CA LEU A 35 -11.05 7.13 8.63
C LEU A 35 -11.25 8.64 8.68
N ASP A 36 -10.80 9.34 7.64
CA ASP A 36 -11.13 10.75 7.44
C ASP A 36 -12.50 10.80 6.74
N ARG A 37 -13.50 11.29 7.49
CA ARG A 37 -14.89 11.38 7.01
C ARG A 37 -15.18 12.64 6.20
N VAL A 38 -14.25 13.59 6.20
CA VAL A 38 -14.37 14.87 5.51
C VAL A 38 -13.72 14.78 4.14
N ALA A 39 -12.58 14.09 4.05
CA ALA A 39 -11.89 13.87 2.79
C ALA A 39 -12.73 13.02 1.82
N ALA A 40 -12.69 13.39 0.54
CA ALA A 40 -13.39 12.67 -0.51
C ALA A 40 -12.64 11.39 -0.88
N PRO A 41 -13.35 10.27 -1.10
CA PRO A 41 -12.76 9.05 -1.68
C PRO A 41 -12.13 9.33 -3.03
N VAL A 42 -10.91 8.80 -3.23
CA VAL A 42 -10.14 8.97 -4.46
C VAL A 42 -10.26 7.69 -5.30
N VAL A 43 -10.36 7.82 -6.61
CA VAL A 43 -10.28 6.65 -7.50
C VAL A 43 -8.86 6.12 -7.47
N ALA A 44 -8.69 4.85 -7.14
CA ALA A 44 -7.39 4.19 -7.18
C ALA A 44 -6.86 4.23 -8.62
N GLY A 45 -5.70 4.86 -8.81
CA GLY A 45 -4.96 4.90 -10.06
C GLY A 45 -3.93 3.78 -10.14
N ASP A 46 -2.86 4.01 -10.90
CA ASP A 46 -1.71 3.12 -10.92
C ASP A 46 -1.07 3.05 -9.53
N ARG A 47 -0.88 1.83 -9.02
CA ARG A 47 -0.33 1.60 -7.68
C ARG A 47 1.20 1.61 -7.73
N SER A 48 1.82 2.53 -6.99
CA SER A 48 3.21 2.37 -6.56
C SER A 48 3.26 1.51 -5.29
N TRP A 49 4.42 0.91 -4.99
CA TRP A 49 4.59 0.11 -3.77
C TRP A 49 4.39 0.95 -2.49
N ASP A 50 4.78 2.22 -2.53
CA ASP A 50 4.61 3.17 -1.42
C ASP A 50 3.15 3.56 -1.19
N ASP A 51 2.31 3.47 -2.23
CA ASP A 51 0.88 3.76 -2.16
C ASP A 51 0.03 2.63 -1.55
N GLU A 52 0.64 1.51 -1.20
CA GLU A 52 -0.10 0.37 -0.68
C GLU A 52 -0.28 0.42 0.84
N TRP A 53 0.52 1.22 1.56
CA TRP A 53 0.60 1.18 3.01
C TRP A 53 0.25 2.53 3.66
N ILE A 54 -0.43 2.45 4.81
CA ILE A 54 -0.72 3.60 5.67
C ILE A 54 -0.20 3.37 7.09
N GLY A 55 0.23 4.44 7.75
CA GLY A 55 0.61 4.41 9.16
C GLY A 55 -0.59 4.60 10.09
N ALA A 56 -0.75 3.68 11.05
CA ALA A 56 -1.72 3.81 12.14
C ALA A 56 -1.06 3.61 13.50
N VAL A 57 -1.24 4.59 14.40
CA VAL A 57 -0.77 4.51 15.78
C VAL A 57 -1.78 3.73 16.62
N CYS A 58 -1.31 2.74 17.36
CA CYS A 58 -2.15 2.03 18.33
C CYS A 58 -2.54 2.98 19.47
N ALA A 59 -3.84 3.17 19.70
CA ALA A 59 -4.34 4.04 20.76
C ALA A 59 -3.99 3.56 22.19
N VAL A 60 -3.57 2.28 22.35
CA VAL A 60 -3.21 1.70 23.65
C VAL A 60 -1.71 1.76 23.91
N CYS A 61 -0.88 1.25 22.99
CA CYS A 61 0.57 1.18 23.21
C CYS A 61 1.38 2.27 22.49
N GLY A 62 0.75 3.10 21.66
CA GLY A 62 1.41 4.18 20.93
C GLY A 62 2.33 3.73 19.77
N ARG A 63 2.45 2.43 19.49
CA ARG A 63 3.27 1.93 18.39
C ARG A 63 2.68 2.32 17.04
N LEU A 64 3.52 2.85 16.14
CA LEU A 64 3.19 2.99 14.72
C LEU A 64 3.23 1.62 14.04
N ASN A 65 2.14 1.26 13.37
CA ASN A 65 2.04 0.04 12.57
C ASN A 65 1.68 0.43 11.13
N HIS A 66 2.18 -0.33 10.17
CA HIS A 66 1.85 -0.14 8.76
C HIS A 66 0.81 -1.17 8.34
N TRP A 67 -0.25 -0.70 7.70
CA TRP A 67 -1.36 -1.54 7.25
C TRP A 67 -1.72 -1.23 5.81
N PRO A 68 -2.31 -2.19 5.08
CA PRO A 68 -2.79 -1.93 3.74
C PRO A 68 -3.76 -0.75 3.70
N ARG A 69 -3.64 0.09 2.67
CA ARG A 69 -4.52 1.23 2.45
C ARG A 69 -5.98 0.76 2.38
N PRO A 70 -6.92 1.45 3.03
CA PRO A 70 -8.35 1.16 2.94
C PRO A 70 -8.89 1.26 1.51
N GLU A 71 -9.42 0.16 0.97
CA GLU A 71 -9.97 0.14 -0.39
C GLU A 71 -11.42 -0.34 -0.44
N LEU A 72 -12.20 0.24 -1.35
CA LEU A 72 -13.56 -0.18 -1.66
C LEU A 72 -13.73 -0.46 -3.16
N GLY A 73 -14.01 -1.71 -3.50
CA GLY A 73 -14.45 -2.10 -4.84
C GLY A 73 -15.91 -1.70 -5.09
N CYS A 74 -16.16 -0.84 -6.07
CA CYS A 74 -17.50 -0.53 -6.53
C CYS A 74 -17.91 -1.52 -7.64
N PRO A 75 -19.16 -2.04 -7.66
CA PRO A 75 -19.64 -2.93 -8.72
C PRO A 75 -19.62 -2.34 -10.13
N CYS A 76 -19.40 -1.03 -10.28
CA CYS A 76 -19.19 -0.39 -11.58
C CYS A 76 -17.78 -0.62 -12.18
N GLY A 77 -16.87 -1.26 -11.45
CA GLY A 77 -15.50 -1.55 -11.88
C GLY A 77 -14.44 -0.62 -11.30
N THR A 78 -14.83 0.47 -10.62
CA THR A 78 -13.90 1.39 -9.96
C THR A 78 -13.49 0.89 -8.58
N VAL A 79 -12.20 0.97 -8.25
CA VAL A 79 -11.68 0.81 -6.89
C VAL A 79 -11.44 2.20 -6.29
N LEU A 80 -11.89 2.40 -5.05
CA LEU A 80 -11.75 3.67 -4.33
C LEU A 80 -10.80 3.50 -3.16
N TRP A 81 -9.87 4.43 -3.01
CA TRP A 81 -9.11 4.62 -1.77
C TRP A 81 -9.94 5.43 -0.78
N ILE A 82 -10.15 4.86 0.39
CA ILE A 82 -10.88 5.50 1.49
C ILE A 82 -9.88 6.30 2.32
N PRO A 83 -10.05 7.63 2.44
CA PRO A 83 -9.14 8.46 3.20
C PRO A 83 -9.04 7.98 4.65
N ALA A 84 -7.82 7.74 5.10
CA ALA A 84 -7.52 7.53 6.51
C ALA A 84 -6.96 8.84 7.08
N LEU A 85 -7.20 9.07 8.37
CA LEU A 85 -6.44 10.04 9.14
C LEU A 85 -5.03 9.48 9.28
N GLU A 86 -4.23 9.68 8.25
CA GLU A 86 -2.81 9.37 8.29
C GLU A 86 -2.20 10.18 9.42
N THR A 87 -1.43 9.53 10.29
CA THR A 87 -0.58 10.26 11.24
C THR A 87 0.68 10.76 10.51
N ALA A 88 0.49 11.31 9.31
CA ALA A 88 1.41 11.73 8.26
C ALA A 88 2.88 12.00 8.70
N PRO A 89 3.87 11.71 7.82
CA PRO A 89 3.70 12.04 6.40
C PRO A 89 4.08 10.96 5.40
N GLY A 90 3.19 10.76 4.43
CA GLY A 90 3.63 10.83 3.04
C GLY A 90 4.31 12.19 2.80
N LEU A 91 5.59 12.15 2.47
CA LEU A 91 6.13 13.00 1.42
C LEU A 91 6.10 12.05 0.21
N ASP A 92 5.31 12.25 -0.84
CA ASP A 92 5.22 13.46 -1.63
C ASP A 92 3.94 13.42 -2.47
N LEU A 93 3.34 14.59 -2.66
CA LEU A 93 2.36 14.80 -3.72
C LEU A 93 3.07 14.59 -5.06
N GLY A 94 2.89 13.43 -5.69
CA GLY A 94 3.33 13.13 -7.05
C GLY A 94 2.59 13.94 -8.13
N ALA A 95 2.37 15.25 -7.92
CA ALA A 95 2.31 16.23 -9.00
C ALA A 95 3.75 16.52 -9.41
N GLY A 96 4.31 15.67 -10.29
CA GLY A 96 5.74 15.63 -10.55
C GLY A 96 6.34 16.91 -11.17
N PRO A 97 7.67 17.08 -11.08
CA PRO A 97 8.45 17.79 -12.06
C PRO A 97 9.08 16.80 -13.04
N ARG A 98 8.93 17.07 -14.34
CA ARG A 98 9.72 16.45 -15.41
C ARG A 98 11.22 16.52 -15.08
N ALA A 99 11.88 15.37 -15.25
CA ALA A 99 13.27 15.15 -15.63
C ALA A 99 14.37 15.90 -14.87
N GLN A 100 15.14 15.13 -14.10
CA GLN A 100 16.60 15.27 -14.08
C GLN A 100 17.21 13.87 -14.25
N PRO A 101 18.08 13.62 -15.25
CA PRO A 101 18.88 12.40 -15.27
C PRO A 101 20.00 12.55 -14.24
N SER A 102 20.15 11.58 -13.35
CA SER A 102 21.28 11.50 -12.44
C SER A 102 21.81 10.06 -12.40
N PRO A 103 23.08 9.87 -12.03
CA PRO A 103 24.11 9.39 -12.93
C PRO A 103 24.31 7.88 -12.83
N ALA A 104 24.85 7.31 -13.91
CA ALA A 104 25.38 5.95 -14.06
C ALA A 104 25.50 5.14 -12.76
N HIS A 105 24.48 4.34 -12.46
CA HIS A 105 24.69 3.08 -11.75
C HIS A 105 25.34 2.12 -12.75
N ALA A 106 26.66 2.03 -12.68
CA ALA A 106 27.35 0.87 -13.24
C ALA A 106 26.89 -0.34 -12.42
N GLU A 107 26.04 -1.18 -13.00
CA GLU A 107 25.77 -2.51 -12.46
C GLU A 107 27.08 -3.32 -12.49
N PRO A 108 27.56 -3.88 -11.37
CA PRO A 108 28.43 -5.03 -11.47
C PRO A 108 27.58 -6.20 -11.97
N SER A 109 27.77 -6.61 -13.23
CA SER A 109 27.18 -7.84 -13.75
C SER A 109 27.52 -9.00 -12.81
N PRO A 110 26.54 -9.79 -12.35
CA PRO A 110 26.86 -11.05 -11.71
C PRO A 110 27.43 -11.97 -12.79
N THR A 111 28.75 -12.20 -12.73
CA THR A 111 29.42 -13.23 -13.52
C THR A 111 28.84 -14.57 -13.07
N TYR A 112 27.81 -15.04 -13.76
CA TYR A 112 27.34 -16.42 -13.64
C TYR A 112 28.44 -17.29 -14.24
N THR A 113 29.36 -17.78 -13.40
CA THR A 113 30.22 -18.89 -13.76
C THR A 113 29.34 -20.13 -13.78
N GLU A 114 28.95 -20.54 -14.98
CA GLU A 114 28.29 -21.82 -15.19
C GLU A 114 29.19 -22.95 -14.64
N PRO A 115 28.71 -23.82 -13.74
CA PRO A 115 29.47 -24.98 -13.34
C PRO A 115 29.52 -25.96 -14.52
N SER A 116 30.71 -26.09 -15.11
CA SER A 116 31.03 -27.04 -16.17
C SER A 116 30.56 -28.45 -15.77
N PRO A 117 29.69 -29.12 -16.53
CA PRO A 117 29.34 -30.50 -16.25
C PRO A 117 30.59 -31.36 -16.43
N ALA A 118 31.05 -31.95 -15.32
CA ALA A 118 32.10 -32.94 -15.31
C ALA A 118 31.69 -34.07 -16.27
N ARG A 119 32.54 -34.26 -17.28
CA ARG A 119 32.50 -35.34 -18.25
C ARG A 119 32.33 -36.67 -17.50
N ALA A 120 31.19 -37.33 -17.70
CA ALA A 120 31.01 -38.73 -17.37
C ALA A 120 31.95 -39.55 -18.27
N GLU A 121 32.80 -40.38 -17.67
CA GLU A 121 33.42 -41.55 -18.31
C GLU A 121 34.01 -42.48 -17.22
N PRO A 122 34.25 -43.78 -17.51
CA PRO A 122 33.48 -44.87 -16.93
C PRO A 122 34.29 -45.77 -15.98
N SER A 123 33.55 -46.68 -15.32
CA SER A 123 33.99 -47.77 -14.46
C SER A 123 35.13 -48.62 -15.04
N PRO A 124 36.06 -49.12 -14.20
CA PRO A 124 36.58 -50.48 -14.31
C PRO A 124 35.70 -51.48 -13.55
#